data_AF-A0A937UL12-F1
#
_entry.id   AF-A0A937UL12-F1
#
_cell.length_a   1.000
_cell.length_b   1.000
_cell.length_c   1.000
_cell.angle_alpha   90.00
_cell.angle_beta   90.00
_cell.angle_gamma   90.00
#
_symmetry.space_group_name_H-M   'P 1'
#
loop_
_entity.id
_entity.type
_entity.pdbx_description
1 polymer ?
#
loop_
_entity_poly.entity_id
_entity_poly.type
_entity_poly.pdbx_seq_one_letter_code
_entity_poly.pdbx_strand_id
1 'polypeptide(L)'
;GTWPHERLKIDGVVPDPDTVGKKYEWRKMPLLGTQFRDNAVLQAGVPITIWGSAVHDFGHEAEGEAVIKFRFAGIEKTIPVAAGPSIVSLGPGQTRFPTGKEWRVTLPPMEASAEPKTLKVTFTIDGEVAHERVCTNIVVGDVWYVAAPQMKLKLPAVKPSGGMVRVMTRKAKRSASPKPSRYSVAVSRTPKNRFASEWRNAADGLAGILGQRIHAKTGNPVGVIFMQNTVPKGGTNPELKSWIAADHLKQAPSLMEDCRELAAVLPGNPYYDANARRYVAAWKRYWGEYIPRMMATKAVPDGVAWGSYPSLASSVTTEAAQTYNVLIHSFTPGSVKGFIFLASPEVFTEDRGANYGEQLSVLANGWKARFGGPDPHFFYTIPSKELAPKITAAKQIRGKSTSIAVDQWPMTSAQVLRLIEQVVKEVYE
;
A
#
# COMPACT_ATOMS: atom_id res chain seq x y z
N GLY A 1 27.42 35.10 5.82
CA GLY A 1 26.14 35.82 5.92
C GLY A 1 25.12 34.88 6.53
N THR A 2 24.58 35.22 7.69
CA THR A 2 23.45 34.50 8.29
C THR A 2 22.24 34.70 7.39
N TRP A 3 21.65 33.61 6.90
CA TRP A 3 20.37 33.66 6.19
C TRP A 3 19.34 34.41 7.05
N PRO A 4 18.61 35.41 6.51
CA PRO A 4 17.79 36.28 7.31
C PRO A 4 16.43 35.62 7.57
N HIS A 5 16.21 35.18 8.80
CA HIS A 5 14.95 34.59 9.29
C HIS A 5 14.52 33.29 8.59
N GLU A 6 13.85 32.42 9.34
CA GLU A 6 13.40 31.11 8.85
C GLU A 6 12.36 31.20 7.71
N ARG A 7 11.77 32.39 7.50
CA ARG A 7 10.74 32.65 6.48
C ARG A 7 10.97 33.97 5.77
N LEU A 8 10.75 33.96 4.46
CA LEU A 8 10.76 35.14 3.60
C LEU A 8 9.65 36.10 4.06
N LYS A 9 10.04 37.28 4.57
CA LYS A 9 9.10 38.36 4.86
C LYS A 9 8.87 39.16 3.57
N ILE A 10 7.62 39.27 3.14
CA ILE A 10 7.22 40.15 2.04
C ILE A 10 6.60 41.40 2.69
N ASP A 11 7.14 42.57 2.39
CA ASP A 11 6.69 43.82 2.99
C ASP A 11 5.21 44.08 2.68
N GLY A 12 4.47 44.57 3.68
CA GLY A 12 3.01 44.80 3.60
C GLY A 12 2.13 43.55 3.54
N VAL A 13 2.68 42.33 3.53
CA VAL A 13 1.91 41.08 3.51
C VAL A 13 1.86 40.48 4.91
N VAL A 14 0.70 40.53 5.56
CA VAL A 14 0.43 39.75 6.77
C VAL A 14 0.27 38.28 6.36
N PRO A 15 1.11 37.35 6.84
CA PRO A 15 0.95 35.94 6.55
C PRO A 15 -0.43 35.47 6.99
N ASP A 16 -1.13 34.75 6.12
CA ASP A 16 -2.40 34.13 6.46
C ASP A 16 -2.21 33.27 7.74
N PRO A 17 -2.94 33.56 8.84
CA PRO A 17 -2.78 32.83 10.09
C PRO A 17 -3.05 31.32 9.94
N ASP A 18 -3.83 30.91 8.95
CA ASP A 18 -4.06 29.50 8.63
C ASP A 18 -2.85 28.82 7.95
N THR A 19 -1.84 29.60 7.55
CA THR A 19 -0.61 29.13 6.91
C THR A 19 0.60 29.05 7.85
N VAL A 20 0.39 29.26 9.14
CA VAL A 20 1.46 29.27 10.16
C VAL A 20 1.10 28.42 11.38
N GLY A 21 2.08 28.19 12.26
CA GLY A 21 1.91 27.41 13.49
C GLY A 21 1.89 25.89 13.32
N LYS A 22 1.90 25.18 14.45
CA LYS A 22 1.95 23.72 14.55
C LYS A 22 0.83 23.05 13.76
N LYS A 23 -0.39 23.61 13.81
CA LYS A 23 -1.55 23.08 13.07
C LYS A 23 -1.34 23.06 11.56
N TYR A 24 -0.77 24.13 11.00
CA TYR A 24 -0.45 24.16 9.58
C TYR A 24 0.70 23.22 9.26
N GLU A 25 1.80 23.32 10.00
CA GLU A 25 3.01 22.51 9.79
C GLU A 25 2.66 21.01 9.74
N TRP A 26 1.92 20.52 10.74
CA TRP A 26 1.61 19.11 10.92
C TRP A 26 0.34 18.65 10.20
N ARG A 27 -0.35 19.52 9.45
CA ARG A 27 -1.62 19.20 8.75
C ARG A 27 -1.54 18.04 7.76
N LYS A 28 -0.34 17.74 7.25
CA LYS A 28 -0.08 16.67 6.28
C LYS A 28 0.46 15.40 6.91
N MET A 29 0.72 15.41 8.22
CA MET A 29 1.12 14.22 8.95
C MET A 29 0.06 13.13 8.74
N PRO A 30 0.44 11.93 8.26
CA PRO A 30 -0.51 10.86 8.07
C PRO A 30 -0.85 10.20 9.42
N LEU A 31 -1.61 10.93 10.23
CA LEU A 31 -1.96 10.55 11.61
C LEU A 31 -2.76 9.25 11.66
N LEU A 32 -3.42 8.86 10.57
CA LEU A 32 -4.13 7.59 10.42
C LEU A 32 -3.78 6.92 9.08
N GLY A 33 -3.54 5.61 9.13
CA GLY A 33 -3.37 4.74 7.96
C GLY A 33 -4.52 4.84 6.94
N THR A 34 -4.29 4.31 5.73
CA THR A 34 -5.16 4.53 4.57
C THR A 34 -6.61 4.08 4.80
N GLN A 35 -6.80 2.95 5.51
CA GLN A 35 -8.11 2.33 5.73
C GLN A 35 -8.97 3.04 6.78
N PHE A 36 -8.37 3.83 7.68
CA PHE A 36 -9.08 4.48 8.78
C PHE A 36 -9.60 5.85 8.31
N ARG A 37 -10.81 5.81 7.75
CA ARG A 37 -11.53 6.95 7.16
C ARG A 37 -13.01 6.85 7.53
N ASP A 38 -13.77 7.89 7.18
CA ASP A 38 -15.22 7.84 7.30
C ASP A 38 -15.77 6.63 6.56
N ASN A 39 -16.85 6.06 7.11
CA ASN A 39 -17.52 4.88 6.59
C ASN A 39 -16.66 3.60 6.57
N ALA A 40 -15.56 3.53 7.31
CA ALA A 40 -14.76 2.31 7.35
C ALA A 40 -15.52 1.09 7.87
N VAL A 41 -15.15 -0.09 7.36
CA VAL A 41 -15.52 -1.38 7.94
C VAL A 41 -14.26 -1.99 8.52
N LEU A 42 -14.29 -2.36 9.81
CA LEU A 42 -13.19 -3.03 10.50
C LEU A 42 -13.52 -4.50 10.70
N GLN A 43 -12.52 -5.39 10.63
CA GLN A 43 -12.72 -6.84 10.69
C GLN A 43 -13.29 -7.30 12.04
N ALA A 44 -14.43 -7.98 12.01
CA ALA A 44 -15.04 -8.63 13.17
C ALA A 44 -14.27 -9.86 13.65
N GLY A 45 -14.40 -10.18 14.94
CA GLY A 45 -13.95 -11.44 15.53
C GLY A 45 -12.44 -11.60 15.72
N VAL A 46 -11.64 -10.58 15.44
CA VAL A 46 -10.17 -10.61 15.57
C VAL A 46 -9.64 -9.29 16.13
N PRO A 47 -8.45 -9.28 16.78
CA PRO A 47 -7.84 -8.03 17.20
C PRO A 47 -7.57 -7.10 16.01
N ILE A 48 -7.83 -5.81 16.19
CA ILE A 48 -7.63 -4.78 15.16
C ILE A 48 -6.55 -3.81 15.62
N THR A 49 -5.50 -3.64 14.82
CA THR A 49 -4.47 -2.62 15.09
C THR A 49 -4.79 -1.35 14.32
N ILE A 50 -5.09 -0.27 15.03
CA ILE A 50 -5.20 1.08 14.48
C ILE A 50 -3.84 1.77 14.63
N TRP A 51 -3.40 2.44 13.57
CA TRP A 51 -2.05 3.01 13.49
C TRP A 51 -1.98 4.21 12.56
N GLY A 52 -0.87 4.94 12.67
CA GLY A 52 -0.50 6.04 11.79
C GLY A 52 0.94 6.48 12.03
N SER A 53 1.37 7.50 11.30
CA SER A 53 2.71 8.07 11.49
C SER A 53 2.82 8.74 12.85
N ALA A 54 3.96 8.57 13.50
CA ALA A 54 4.38 9.34 14.68
C ALA A 54 5.40 10.45 14.29
N VAL A 55 5.75 10.54 13.01
CA VAL A 55 6.66 11.55 12.46
C VAL A 55 5.98 12.42 11.42
N HIS A 56 6.57 13.57 11.15
CA HIS A 56 6.10 14.51 10.14
C HIS A 56 6.07 13.87 8.74
N ASP A 57 5.34 14.49 7.82
CA ASP A 57 5.19 14.03 6.43
C ASP A 57 6.54 14.00 5.66
N PHE A 58 7.54 14.73 6.17
CA PHE A 58 8.94 14.80 5.71
C PHE A 58 9.91 13.91 6.52
N GLY A 59 9.42 13.13 7.48
CA GLY A 59 10.20 12.12 8.19
C GLY A 59 10.95 12.59 9.43
N HIS A 60 10.85 13.87 9.81
CA HIS A 60 11.41 14.37 11.07
C HIS A 60 10.41 14.23 12.23
N GLU A 61 10.95 14.15 13.45
CA GLU A 61 10.17 14.12 14.69
C GLU A 61 9.74 15.53 15.10
N ALA A 62 8.75 15.63 15.97
CA ALA A 62 8.35 16.90 16.55
C ALA A 62 9.39 17.35 17.58
N GLU A 63 9.68 18.65 17.59
CA GLU A 63 10.41 19.28 18.67
C GLU A 63 9.45 19.53 19.84
N GLY A 64 9.82 19.11 21.05
CA GLY A 64 8.98 19.24 22.25
C GLY A 64 8.24 17.97 22.66
N GLU A 65 7.31 18.10 23.60
CA GLU A 65 6.55 16.96 24.14
C GLU A 65 5.40 16.57 23.19
N ALA A 66 5.67 15.57 22.35
CA ALA A 66 4.73 15.09 21.35
C ALA A 66 3.91 13.89 21.84
N VAL A 67 2.58 14.01 21.78
CA VAL A 67 1.64 13.03 22.34
C VAL A 67 0.48 12.75 21.38
N ILE A 68 0.09 11.49 21.26
CA ILE A 68 -1.07 11.04 20.49
C ILE A 68 -2.17 10.58 21.45
N LYS A 69 -3.33 11.22 21.36
CA LYS A 69 -4.55 10.88 22.10
C LYS A 69 -5.48 10.12 21.18
N PHE A 70 -5.78 8.87 21.51
CA PHE A 70 -6.62 7.96 20.73
C PHE A 70 -7.92 7.68 21.47
N ARG A 71 -9.05 7.68 20.74
CA ARG A 71 -10.37 7.29 21.24
C ARG A 71 -11.16 6.52 20.18
N PHE A 72 -11.60 5.31 20.51
CA PHE A 72 -12.50 4.50 19.68
C PHE A 72 -13.18 3.42 20.50
N ALA A 73 -14.50 3.22 20.29
CA ALA A 73 -15.26 2.14 20.93
C ALA A 73 -15.08 2.05 22.47
N GLY A 74 -15.08 3.20 23.14
CA GLY A 74 -14.89 3.29 24.61
C GLY A 74 -13.43 3.13 25.07
N ILE A 75 -12.49 2.81 24.18
CA ILE A 75 -11.07 2.70 24.50
C ILE A 75 -10.41 4.07 24.29
N GLU A 76 -9.72 4.53 25.32
CA GLU A 76 -8.92 5.76 25.30
C GLU A 76 -7.46 5.46 25.64
N LYS A 77 -6.53 6.07 24.90
CA LYS A 77 -5.09 5.94 25.11
C LYS A 77 -4.38 7.27 24.90
N THR A 78 -3.37 7.52 25.72
CA THR A 78 -2.42 8.63 25.58
C THR A 78 -1.05 8.02 25.33
N ILE A 79 -0.45 8.35 24.19
CA ILE A 79 0.76 7.69 23.66
C ILE A 79 1.85 8.76 23.49
N PRO A 80 2.88 8.78 24.35
CA PRO A 80 4.08 9.56 24.13
C PRO A 80 4.78 9.10 22.84
N VAL A 81 5.18 10.04 21.98
CA VAL A 81 5.78 9.72 20.67
C VAL A 81 7.27 9.36 20.77
N ALA A 82 7.96 9.82 21.83
CA ALA A 82 9.40 9.63 21.98
C ALA A 82 9.81 8.14 21.93
N ALA A 83 9.16 7.31 22.75
CA ALA A 83 9.33 5.86 22.81
C ALA A 83 8.20 5.21 23.63
N GLY A 84 7.95 3.92 23.42
CA GLY A 84 7.01 3.13 24.21
C GLY A 84 6.50 1.89 23.47
N PRO A 85 5.73 1.02 24.13
CA PRO A 85 5.21 -0.21 23.53
C PRO A 85 4.25 0.04 22.36
N SER A 86 3.67 1.23 22.30
CA SER A 86 2.80 1.69 21.20
C SER A 86 3.58 2.36 20.06
N ILE A 87 4.89 2.53 20.16
CA ILE A 87 5.72 3.16 19.12
C ILE A 87 6.55 2.09 18.42
N VAL A 88 6.43 2.03 17.09
CA VAL A 88 7.18 1.10 16.24
C VAL A 88 8.13 1.88 15.35
N SER A 89 9.42 1.53 15.42
CA SER A 89 10.42 2.08 14.50
C SER A 89 10.37 1.36 13.16
N LEU A 90 10.43 2.14 12.09
CA LEU A 90 10.49 1.66 10.71
C LEU A 90 11.93 1.81 10.19
N GLY A 91 12.46 0.73 9.63
CA GLY A 91 13.79 0.69 9.02
C GLY A 91 13.78 1.02 7.52
N PRO A 92 14.98 0.96 6.88
CA PRO A 92 15.12 1.12 5.45
C PRO A 92 14.19 0.20 4.66
N GLY A 93 13.56 0.73 3.61
CA GLY A 93 12.64 -0.05 2.77
C GLY A 93 11.25 -0.27 3.36
N GLN A 94 10.97 0.17 4.59
CA GLN A 94 9.61 0.16 5.17
C GLN A 94 8.89 1.50 5.01
N THR A 95 9.64 2.58 4.81
CA THR A 95 9.18 3.94 4.55
C THR A 95 10.00 4.54 3.41
N ARG A 96 9.57 5.67 2.87
CA ARG A 96 10.33 6.43 1.85
C ARG A 96 11.55 7.15 2.43
N PHE A 97 11.67 7.19 3.75
CA PHE A 97 12.76 7.79 4.50
C PHE A 97 13.70 6.70 5.04
N PRO A 98 14.95 7.04 5.43
CA PRO A 98 15.87 6.08 6.03
C PRO A 98 15.32 5.41 7.29
N THR A 99 14.57 6.17 8.09
CA THR A 99 13.91 5.73 9.31
C THR A 99 12.51 6.33 9.40
N GLY A 100 11.68 5.83 10.33
CA GLY A 100 10.40 6.45 10.69
C GLY A 100 9.87 5.88 11.99
N LYS A 101 8.79 6.48 12.51
CA LYS A 101 8.05 5.95 13.66
C LYS A 101 6.56 5.89 13.36
N GLU A 102 5.92 4.86 13.89
CA GLU A 102 4.47 4.68 13.88
C GLU A 102 3.94 4.56 15.28
N TRP A 103 2.77 5.11 15.53
CA TRP A 103 1.99 4.78 16.71
C TRP A 103 1.01 3.66 16.41
N ARG A 104 0.71 2.83 17.41
CA ARG A 104 -0.22 1.69 17.30
C ARG A 104 -1.06 1.52 18.55
N VAL A 105 -2.34 1.19 18.34
CA VAL A 105 -3.27 0.71 19.36
C VAL A 105 -3.93 -0.56 18.84
N THR A 106 -3.75 -1.67 19.55
CA THR A 106 -4.45 -2.92 19.26
C THR A 106 -5.71 -3.02 20.12
N LEU A 107 -6.84 -3.07 19.45
CA LEU A 107 -8.16 -3.25 20.04
C LEU A 107 -8.45 -4.75 20.19
N PRO A 108 -9.19 -5.16 21.25
CA PRO A 108 -9.65 -6.53 21.37
C PRO A 108 -10.59 -6.89 20.20
N PRO A 109 -10.80 -8.20 19.95
CA PRO A 109 -11.85 -8.65 19.04
C PRO A 109 -13.20 -8.00 19.36
N MET A 110 -13.92 -7.57 18.33
CA MET A 110 -15.27 -7.03 18.43
C MET A 110 -16.21 -7.86 17.56
N GLU A 111 -17.43 -8.06 18.04
CA GLU A 111 -18.49 -8.69 17.25
C GLU A 111 -18.90 -7.82 16.06
N ALA A 112 -19.42 -8.47 15.01
CA ALA A 112 -19.97 -7.75 13.87
C ALA A 112 -21.15 -6.88 14.32
N SER A 113 -21.17 -5.63 13.89
CA SER A 113 -22.21 -4.66 14.25
C SER A 113 -22.29 -3.55 13.22
N ALA A 114 -23.52 -3.25 12.78
CA ALA A 114 -23.84 -2.12 11.91
C ALA A 114 -23.96 -0.79 12.68
N GLU A 115 -23.79 -0.82 14.01
CA GLU A 115 -23.84 0.38 14.85
C GLU A 115 -22.67 1.34 14.51
N PRO A 116 -22.96 2.58 14.09
CA PRO A 116 -21.94 3.57 13.77
C PRO A 116 -21.05 3.92 14.98
N LYS A 117 -19.73 3.85 14.79
CA LYS A 117 -18.72 4.27 15.77
C LYS A 117 -17.88 5.42 15.23
N THR A 118 -17.31 6.21 16.15
CA THR A 118 -16.42 7.34 15.82
C THR A 118 -15.01 7.06 16.32
N LEU A 119 -14.04 7.17 15.42
CA LEU A 119 -12.60 7.16 15.72
C LEU A 119 -12.11 8.59 15.80
N LYS A 120 -11.51 8.97 16.93
CA LYS A 120 -10.86 10.25 17.12
C LYS A 120 -9.40 10.05 17.49
N VAL A 121 -8.51 10.73 16.76
CA VAL A 121 -7.08 10.80 17.06
C VAL A 121 -6.63 12.26 17.04
N THR A 122 -6.02 12.70 18.13
CA THR A 122 -5.48 14.06 18.28
C THR A 122 -3.99 13.97 18.58
N PHE A 123 -3.20 14.69 17.80
CA PHE A 123 -1.76 14.84 17.98
C PHE A 123 -1.46 16.22 18.57
N THR A 124 -0.76 16.24 19.69
CA THR A 124 -0.37 17.47 20.40
C THR A 124 1.13 17.58 20.53
N ILE A 125 1.65 18.81 20.52
CA ILE A 125 3.05 19.13 20.80
C ILE A 125 3.04 20.23 21.87
N ASP A 126 3.63 19.97 23.04
CA ASP A 126 3.62 20.85 24.21
C ASP A 126 2.19 21.26 24.64
N GLY A 127 1.27 20.29 24.60
CA GLY A 127 -0.14 20.49 24.92
C GLY A 127 -0.99 21.17 23.83
N GLU A 128 -0.39 21.78 22.81
CA GLU A 128 -1.10 22.41 21.70
C GLU A 128 -1.50 21.40 20.62
N VAL A 129 -2.70 21.52 20.05
CA VAL A 129 -3.18 20.62 18.98
C VAL A 129 -2.45 20.93 17.67
N ALA A 130 -1.57 20.02 17.26
CA ALA A 130 -0.84 20.07 16.01
C ALA A 130 -1.59 19.37 14.86
N HIS A 131 -2.33 18.29 15.14
CA HIS A 131 -3.19 17.66 14.14
C HIS A 131 -4.35 16.89 14.77
N GLU A 132 -5.47 16.77 14.06
CA GLU A 132 -6.62 15.99 14.51
C GLU A 132 -7.27 15.27 13.32
N ARG A 133 -7.70 14.04 13.57
CA ARG A 133 -8.51 13.23 12.66
C ARG A 133 -9.71 12.68 13.41
N VAL A 134 -10.90 12.99 12.92
CA VAL A 134 -12.16 12.37 13.32
C VAL A 134 -12.68 11.60 12.13
N CYS A 135 -13.00 10.33 12.32
CA CYS A 135 -13.57 9.44 11.31
C CYS A 135 -14.89 8.88 11.85
N THR A 136 -15.99 9.13 11.14
CA THR A 136 -17.34 8.79 11.57
C THR A 136 -17.91 7.61 10.79
N ASN A 137 -19.01 7.06 11.31
CA ASN A 137 -19.74 5.97 10.66
C ASN A 137 -18.89 4.71 10.42
N ILE A 138 -17.95 4.42 11.32
CA ILE A 138 -17.15 3.20 11.27
C ILE A 138 -17.99 2.04 11.83
N VAL A 139 -18.03 0.91 11.14
CA VAL A 139 -18.73 -0.30 11.57
C VAL A 139 -17.78 -1.49 11.68
N VAL A 140 -18.25 -2.57 12.29
CA VAL A 140 -17.47 -3.81 12.46
C VAL A 140 -18.16 -4.93 11.66
N GLY A 141 -17.41 -5.65 10.84
CA GLY A 141 -17.95 -6.63 9.91
C GLY A 141 -16.87 -7.45 9.20
N ASP A 142 -17.23 -8.19 8.16
CA ASP A 142 -16.24 -8.96 7.40
C ASP A 142 -15.52 -8.07 6.38
N VAL A 143 -14.19 -8.09 6.43
CA VAL A 143 -13.34 -7.28 5.55
C VAL A 143 -12.54 -8.19 4.62
N TRP A 144 -12.64 -7.93 3.32
CA TRP A 144 -11.93 -8.64 2.27
C TRP A 144 -10.97 -7.73 1.54
N TYR A 145 -9.82 -8.26 1.16
CA TYR A 145 -8.86 -7.54 0.33
C TYR A 145 -8.77 -8.19 -1.05
N VAL A 146 -9.05 -7.40 -2.10
CA VAL A 146 -9.04 -7.87 -3.49
C VAL A 146 -7.95 -7.12 -4.24
N ALA A 147 -6.93 -7.85 -4.68
CA ALA A 147 -5.87 -7.36 -5.56
C ALA A 147 -6.16 -7.81 -6.99
N ALA A 148 -6.15 -6.86 -7.93
CA ALA A 148 -6.44 -7.15 -9.32
C ALA A 148 -5.54 -6.39 -10.31
N PRO A 149 -5.25 -6.98 -11.47
CA PRO A 149 -4.66 -6.28 -12.59
C PRO A 149 -5.70 -5.35 -13.24
N GLN A 150 -5.27 -4.52 -14.19
CA GLN A 150 -6.13 -3.64 -14.95
C GLN A 150 -6.87 -4.55 -15.92
N MET A 151 -8.14 -4.76 -15.63
CA MET A 151 -9.02 -5.63 -16.39
C MET A 151 -10.41 -5.01 -16.48
N LYS A 152 -11.06 -5.24 -17.62
CA LYS A 152 -12.46 -4.87 -17.83
C LYS A 152 -13.31 -6.10 -17.56
N LEU A 153 -14.03 -6.10 -16.45
CA LEU A 153 -14.98 -7.14 -16.11
C LEU A 153 -16.38 -6.67 -16.48
N LYS A 154 -17.06 -7.41 -17.36
CA LYS A 154 -18.50 -7.27 -17.57
C LYS A 154 -19.18 -8.24 -16.61
N LEU A 155 -19.79 -7.74 -15.54
CA LEU A 155 -20.48 -8.59 -14.57
C LEU A 155 -21.96 -8.23 -14.56
N PRO A 156 -22.85 -9.22 -14.34
CA PRO A 156 -24.28 -8.93 -14.22
C PRO A 156 -24.51 -8.03 -13.00
N ALA A 157 -25.52 -7.16 -13.10
CA ALA A 157 -26.02 -6.44 -11.94
C ALA A 157 -26.52 -7.46 -10.91
N VAL A 158 -26.27 -7.21 -9.63
CA VAL A 158 -26.74 -8.05 -8.54
C VAL A 158 -27.68 -7.25 -7.66
N LYS A 159 -28.80 -7.87 -7.30
CA LYS A 159 -29.77 -7.27 -6.39
C LYS A 159 -29.06 -6.89 -5.08
N PRO A 160 -29.13 -5.62 -4.64
CA PRO A 160 -28.61 -5.24 -3.34
C PRO A 160 -29.23 -6.12 -2.25
N SER A 161 -28.39 -6.63 -1.35
CA SER A 161 -28.81 -7.45 -0.22
C SER A 161 -29.63 -6.68 0.82
N GLY A 162 -29.69 -5.34 0.70
CA GLY A 162 -30.42 -4.44 1.60
C GLY A 162 -29.58 -3.98 2.81
N GLY A 163 -28.40 -4.56 3.05
CA GLY A 163 -27.56 -4.19 4.18
C GLY A 163 -26.28 -3.42 3.83
N MET A 164 -25.39 -3.33 4.82
CA MET A 164 -24.22 -2.45 4.78
C MET A 164 -23.04 -3.10 4.07
N VAL A 165 -22.93 -2.87 2.76
CA VAL A 165 -21.78 -3.28 1.95
C VAL A 165 -21.02 -2.04 1.47
N ARG A 166 -19.74 -1.96 1.83
CA ARG A 166 -18.87 -0.83 1.48
C ARG A 166 -17.62 -1.29 0.76
N VAL A 167 -17.22 -0.53 -0.24
CA VAL A 167 -16.00 -0.79 -1.02
C VAL A 167 -15.07 0.41 -0.88
N MET A 168 -13.81 0.15 -0.55
CA MET A 168 -12.74 1.12 -0.72
C MET A 168 -12.02 0.84 -2.02
N THR A 169 -12.04 1.82 -2.94
CA THR A 169 -11.22 1.81 -4.15
C THR A 169 -10.21 2.94 -4.10
N ARG A 170 -9.13 2.81 -4.87
CA ARG A 170 -8.23 3.95 -5.10
C ARG A 170 -8.83 4.92 -6.11
N LYS A 171 -8.57 6.21 -5.90
CA LYS A 171 -8.82 7.27 -6.90
C LYS A 171 -7.55 7.76 -7.59
N ALA A 172 -6.39 7.53 -6.98
CA ALA A 172 -5.10 7.92 -7.56
C ALA A 172 -4.79 7.10 -8.80
N LYS A 173 -4.25 7.73 -9.85
CA LYS A 173 -3.77 7.02 -11.06
C LYS A 173 -2.53 6.17 -10.81
N ARG A 174 -1.69 6.58 -9.86
CA ARG A 174 -0.48 5.85 -9.46
C ARG A 174 -0.86 4.50 -8.85
N SER A 175 -0.22 3.44 -9.34
CA SER A 175 -0.41 2.08 -8.83
C SER A 175 0.90 1.33 -8.57
N ALA A 176 2.04 1.96 -8.82
CA ALA A 176 3.37 1.40 -8.60
C ALA A 176 4.37 2.48 -8.16
N SER A 177 5.42 2.08 -7.44
CA SER A 177 6.55 2.95 -7.11
C SER A 177 7.78 2.19 -6.61
N PRO A 178 8.99 2.67 -6.94
CA PRO A 178 10.23 2.12 -6.38
C PRO A 178 10.40 2.40 -4.86
N LYS A 179 9.59 3.29 -4.27
CA LYS A 179 9.65 3.63 -2.85
C LYS A 179 8.35 3.24 -2.12
N PRO A 180 8.43 2.72 -0.88
CA PRO A 180 7.26 2.38 -0.08
C PRO A 180 6.32 3.57 0.13
N SER A 181 5.04 3.40 -0.14
CA SER A 181 3.99 4.38 0.14
C SER A 181 3.21 3.98 1.40
N ARG A 182 3.86 4.12 2.55
CA ARG A 182 3.41 3.58 3.84
C ARG A 182 2.01 4.02 4.29
N TYR A 183 1.59 5.24 3.97
CA TYR A 183 0.37 5.83 4.54
C TYR A 183 -0.69 6.28 3.53
N SER A 184 -0.48 6.04 2.24
CA SER A 184 -1.41 6.47 1.21
C SER A 184 -1.13 5.75 -0.11
N VAL A 185 -2.20 5.38 -0.80
CA VAL A 185 -2.14 4.95 -2.21
C VAL A 185 -1.87 6.15 -3.14
N ALA A 186 -2.25 7.35 -2.73
CA ALA A 186 -2.02 8.59 -3.47
C ALA A 186 -0.69 9.26 -3.10
N VAL A 187 -0.09 10.00 -4.05
CA VAL A 187 1.12 10.81 -3.79
C VAL A 187 0.84 11.91 -2.78
N SER A 188 -0.30 12.60 -2.92
CA SER A 188 -0.72 13.61 -1.93
C SER A 188 -1.31 12.94 -0.70
N ARG A 189 -0.85 13.40 0.46
CA ARG A 189 -1.30 12.98 1.80
C ARG A 189 -2.10 14.07 2.51
N THR A 190 -2.45 15.15 1.79
CA THR A 190 -3.28 16.21 2.36
C THR A 190 -4.63 15.66 2.79
N PRO A 191 -5.18 16.13 3.92
CA PRO A 191 -6.58 15.90 4.26
C PRO A 191 -7.49 16.31 3.09
N LYS A 192 -8.58 15.57 2.86
CA LYS A 192 -9.56 15.81 1.77
C LYS A 192 -8.95 15.80 0.36
N ASN A 193 -7.82 15.15 0.15
CA ASN A 193 -7.26 14.94 -1.19
C ASN A 193 -8.28 14.24 -2.10
N ARG A 194 -8.61 14.85 -3.25
CA ARG A 194 -9.53 14.30 -4.25
C ARG A 194 -9.10 12.91 -4.80
N PHE A 195 -7.82 12.56 -4.65
CA PHE A 195 -7.26 11.27 -5.07
C PHE A 195 -7.13 10.25 -3.93
N ALA A 196 -7.54 10.60 -2.70
CA ALA A 196 -7.53 9.66 -1.59
C ALA A 196 -8.52 8.51 -1.81
N SER A 197 -8.15 7.32 -1.35
CA SER A 197 -9.08 6.21 -1.21
C SER A 197 -10.11 6.52 -0.14
N GLU A 198 -11.36 6.13 -0.37
CA GLU A 198 -12.47 6.35 0.55
C GLU A 198 -13.44 5.18 0.49
N TRP A 199 -14.09 4.90 1.61
CA TRP A 199 -15.14 3.91 1.69
C TRP A 199 -16.44 4.49 1.12
N ARG A 200 -17.04 3.78 0.18
CA ARG A 200 -18.34 4.11 -0.42
C ARG A 200 -19.26 2.91 -0.35
N ASN A 201 -20.58 3.14 -0.33
CA ASN A 201 -21.53 2.05 -0.52
C ASN A 201 -21.23 1.33 -1.83
N ALA A 202 -21.33 0.00 -1.81
CA ALA A 202 -21.04 -0.82 -2.98
C ALA A 202 -21.96 -0.46 -4.15
N ALA A 203 -21.35 -0.26 -5.31
CA ALA A 203 -22.02 -0.25 -6.60
C ALA A 203 -21.85 -1.62 -7.29
N ASP A 204 -22.26 -1.72 -8.55
CA ASP A 204 -22.02 -2.92 -9.36
C ASP A 204 -20.52 -3.22 -9.58
N GLY A 205 -20.22 -4.45 -9.97
CA GLY A 205 -18.86 -4.93 -10.24
C GLY A 205 -18.33 -5.89 -9.17
N LEU A 206 -17.12 -6.42 -9.38
CA LEU A 206 -16.56 -7.55 -8.62
C LEU A 206 -16.66 -7.36 -7.10
N ALA A 207 -16.12 -6.25 -6.58
CA ALA A 207 -16.09 -5.98 -5.15
C ALA A 207 -17.50 -5.80 -4.55
N GLY A 208 -18.40 -5.19 -5.31
CA GLY A 208 -19.80 -5.03 -4.90
C GLY A 208 -20.52 -6.37 -4.85
N ILE A 209 -20.43 -7.17 -5.92
CA ILE A 209 -21.07 -8.49 -5.99
C ILE A 209 -20.57 -9.40 -4.88
N LEU A 210 -19.25 -9.45 -4.66
CA LEU A 210 -18.64 -10.20 -3.56
C LEU A 210 -19.25 -9.78 -2.22
N GLY A 211 -19.25 -8.47 -1.93
CA GLY A 211 -19.77 -7.96 -0.67
C GLY A 211 -21.26 -8.21 -0.48
N GLN A 212 -22.07 -8.06 -1.53
CA GLN A 212 -23.51 -8.34 -1.50
C GLN A 212 -23.82 -9.81 -1.25
N ARG A 213 -23.05 -10.73 -1.85
CA ARG A 213 -23.21 -12.17 -1.65
C ARG A 213 -22.86 -12.59 -0.22
N ILE A 214 -21.74 -12.08 0.31
CA ILE A 214 -21.34 -12.33 1.70
C ILE A 214 -22.37 -11.77 2.67
N HIS A 215 -22.84 -10.54 2.46
CA HIS A 215 -23.86 -9.94 3.32
C HIS A 215 -25.16 -10.74 3.28
N ALA A 216 -25.65 -11.11 2.10
CA ALA A 216 -26.86 -11.91 1.97
C ALA A 216 -26.77 -13.26 2.71
N LYS A 217 -25.56 -13.84 2.81
CA LYS A 217 -25.30 -15.09 3.54
C LYS A 217 -25.23 -14.90 5.05
N THR A 218 -24.64 -13.81 5.52
CA THR A 218 -24.22 -13.65 6.93
C THR A 218 -25.04 -12.64 7.73
N GLY A 219 -25.66 -11.66 7.07
CA GLY A 219 -26.27 -10.48 7.70
C GLY A 219 -25.27 -9.45 8.27
N ASN A 220 -23.97 -9.73 8.25
CA ASN A 220 -22.94 -8.86 8.81
C ASN A 220 -22.59 -7.71 7.86
N PRO A 221 -22.20 -6.51 8.35
CA PRO A 221 -21.59 -5.51 7.49
C PRO A 221 -20.38 -6.09 6.73
N VAL A 222 -20.19 -5.66 5.47
CA VAL A 222 -19.08 -6.15 4.64
C VAL A 222 -18.28 -4.99 4.07
N GLY A 223 -16.96 -5.06 4.23
CA GLY A 223 -15.99 -4.15 3.64
C GLY A 223 -15.14 -4.85 2.60
N VAL A 224 -15.01 -4.28 1.39
CA VAL A 224 -14.07 -4.78 0.39
C VAL A 224 -13.04 -3.70 0.07
N ILE A 225 -11.78 -3.95 0.40
CA ILE A 225 -10.64 -3.14 -0.04
C ILE A 225 -10.25 -3.63 -1.43
N PHE A 226 -10.66 -2.91 -2.47
CA PHE A 226 -10.42 -3.29 -3.86
C PHE A 226 -9.29 -2.45 -4.48
N MET A 227 -8.14 -3.09 -4.65
CA MET A 227 -6.93 -2.48 -5.20
C MET A 227 -6.61 -3.08 -6.56
N GLN A 228 -7.14 -2.43 -7.59
CA GLN A 228 -6.78 -2.69 -8.97
C GLN A 228 -5.53 -1.88 -9.34
N ASN A 229 -4.52 -2.39 -10.04
CA ASN A 229 -3.48 -1.52 -10.62
C ASN A 229 -4.02 -0.68 -11.79
N THR A 230 -3.24 0.28 -12.26
CA THR A 230 -3.52 1.04 -13.50
C THR A 230 -2.26 1.10 -14.32
N VAL A 231 -2.41 0.82 -15.60
CA VAL A 231 -1.36 0.93 -16.61
C VAL A 231 -1.73 2.03 -17.60
N PRO A 232 -0.75 2.80 -18.11
CA PRO A 232 -1.00 3.74 -19.19
C PRO A 232 -1.60 3.06 -20.42
N LYS A 233 -2.14 3.85 -21.35
CA LYS A 233 -2.63 3.31 -22.64
C LYS A 233 -1.46 2.60 -23.35
N GLY A 234 -1.64 1.31 -23.67
CA GLY A 234 -0.59 0.47 -24.27
C GLY A 234 0.43 -0.10 -23.28
N GLY A 235 0.30 0.18 -21.97
CA GLY A 235 1.12 -0.43 -20.94
C GLY A 235 0.67 -1.85 -20.57
N THR A 236 1.57 -2.61 -19.99
CA THR A 236 1.38 -4.00 -19.55
C THR A 236 1.07 -4.07 -18.06
N ASN A 237 0.23 -5.03 -17.67
CA ASN A 237 0.02 -5.29 -16.25
C ASN A 237 1.32 -5.76 -15.57
N PRO A 238 1.48 -5.43 -14.28
CA PRO A 238 2.65 -5.78 -13.51
C PRO A 238 2.74 -7.29 -13.34
N GLU A 239 3.97 -7.77 -13.45
CA GLU A 239 4.33 -9.13 -13.12
C GLU A 239 4.09 -9.44 -11.64
N LEU A 240 4.03 -10.74 -11.32
CA LEU A 240 3.82 -11.22 -9.95
C LEU A 240 4.84 -10.65 -8.94
N LYS A 241 6.11 -10.54 -9.34
CA LYS A 241 7.18 -9.98 -8.50
C LYS A 241 6.91 -8.54 -8.03
N SER A 242 6.13 -7.75 -8.78
CA SER A 242 5.79 -6.38 -8.38
C SER A 242 4.84 -6.32 -7.19
N TRP A 243 4.06 -7.39 -6.95
CA TRP A 243 3.10 -7.52 -5.86
C TRP A 243 3.69 -8.09 -4.57
N ILE A 244 4.95 -8.53 -4.60
CA ILE A 244 5.66 -9.11 -3.46
C ILE A 244 6.43 -8.01 -2.72
N ALA A 245 6.39 -8.01 -1.38
CA ALA A 245 7.18 -7.07 -0.59
C ALA A 245 8.69 -7.29 -0.81
N ALA A 246 9.48 -6.21 -0.88
CA ALA A 246 10.91 -6.29 -1.20
C ALA A 246 11.69 -7.24 -0.28
N ASP A 247 11.38 -7.25 1.01
CA ASP A 247 12.02 -8.11 2.02
C ASP A 247 11.59 -9.59 1.95
N HIS A 248 10.56 -9.90 1.16
CA HIS A 248 10.09 -11.26 0.90
C HIS A 248 10.63 -11.86 -0.40
N LEU A 249 11.13 -11.04 -1.34
CA LEU A 249 11.67 -11.51 -2.63
C LEU A 249 12.75 -12.60 -2.44
N LYS A 250 13.60 -12.45 -1.41
CA LYS A 250 14.67 -13.41 -1.08
C LYS A 250 14.18 -14.83 -0.75
N GLN A 251 12.89 -15.02 -0.52
CA GLN A 251 12.28 -16.32 -0.21
C GLN A 251 11.98 -17.14 -1.47
N ALA A 252 12.09 -16.53 -2.67
CA ALA A 252 11.97 -17.19 -3.96
C ALA A 252 13.34 -17.16 -4.67
N PRO A 253 14.01 -18.32 -4.85
CA PRO A 253 15.19 -18.44 -5.71
C PRO A 253 15.09 -17.69 -7.04
N SER A 254 13.93 -17.74 -7.71
CA SER A 254 13.71 -17.06 -8.99
C SER A 254 13.74 -15.52 -8.93
N LEU A 255 13.71 -14.91 -7.73
CA LEU A 255 13.67 -13.46 -7.51
C LEU A 255 14.94 -12.93 -6.82
N MET A 256 15.99 -13.73 -6.72
CA MET A 256 17.20 -13.33 -6.01
C MET A 256 17.93 -12.17 -6.69
N GLU A 257 17.93 -12.12 -8.02
CA GLU A 257 18.51 -11.00 -8.77
C GLU A 257 17.75 -9.69 -8.49
N ASP A 258 16.41 -9.72 -8.55
CA ASP A 258 15.58 -8.56 -8.18
C ASP A 258 15.87 -8.09 -6.74
N CYS A 259 16.03 -9.03 -5.80
CA CYS A 259 16.40 -8.71 -4.42
C CYS A 259 17.76 -8.02 -4.31
N ARG A 260 18.76 -8.44 -5.09
CA ARG A 260 20.10 -7.83 -5.12
C ARG A 260 20.07 -6.43 -5.72
N GLU A 261 19.33 -6.24 -6.82
CA GLU A 261 19.13 -4.92 -7.42
C GLU A 261 18.50 -3.95 -6.43
N LEU A 262 17.41 -4.33 -5.77
CA LEU A 262 16.76 -3.46 -4.78
C LEU A 262 17.66 -3.18 -3.56
N ALA A 263 18.48 -4.15 -3.13
CA ALA A 263 19.44 -3.94 -2.06
C ALA A 263 20.52 -2.89 -2.40
N ALA A 264 20.84 -2.70 -3.70
CA ALA A 264 21.85 -1.75 -4.15
C ALA A 264 21.51 -0.27 -3.88
N VAL A 265 20.26 0.05 -3.51
CA VAL A 265 19.82 1.41 -3.17
C VAL A 265 19.40 1.56 -1.71
N LEU A 266 19.56 0.52 -0.90
CA LEU A 266 19.25 0.52 0.53
C LEU A 266 20.55 0.52 1.34
N PRO A 267 20.81 1.50 2.23
CA PRO A 267 22.07 1.57 2.97
C PRO A 267 22.26 0.38 3.91
N GLY A 268 23.52 0.11 4.27
CA GLY A 268 23.88 -0.91 5.28
C GLY A 268 24.07 -2.32 4.72
N ASN A 269 24.37 -2.46 3.43
CA ASN A 269 24.71 -3.76 2.83
C ASN A 269 25.78 -3.66 1.72
N PRO A 270 26.46 -4.77 1.38
CA PRO A 270 27.56 -4.74 0.41
C PRO A 270 27.17 -4.31 -1.01
N TYR A 271 25.93 -4.60 -1.45
CA TYR A 271 25.45 -4.19 -2.78
C TYR A 271 25.30 -2.67 -2.86
N TYR A 272 24.80 -2.05 -1.78
CA TYR A 272 24.76 -0.61 -1.66
C TYR A 272 26.15 0.01 -1.67
N ASP A 273 27.10 -0.54 -0.92
CA ASP A 273 28.46 0.01 -0.88
C ASP A 273 29.13 -0.04 -2.25
N ALA A 274 28.94 -1.13 -2.99
CA ALA A 274 29.41 -1.26 -4.37
C ALA A 274 28.75 -0.23 -5.29
N ASN A 275 27.44 -0.05 -5.20
CA ASN A 275 26.69 0.91 -6.00
C ASN A 275 27.04 2.37 -5.63
N ALA A 276 27.27 2.67 -4.35
CA ALA A 276 27.72 3.97 -3.88
C ALA A 276 29.10 4.32 -4.44
N ARG A 277 30.04 3.36 -4.47
CA ARG A 277 31.34 3.55 -5.14
C ARG A 277 31.18 3.84 -6.64
N ARG A 278 30.36 3.06 -7.34
CA ARG A 278 30.00 3.34 -8.75
C ARG A 278 29.42 4.74 -8.92
N TYR A 279 28.49 5.13 -8.06
CA TYR A 279 27.81 6.43 -8.11
C TYR A 279 28.77 7.61 -7.89
N VAL A 280 29.67 7.51 -6.91
CA VAL A 280 30.71 8.52 -6.68
C VAL A 280 31.67 8.59 -7.86
N ALA A 281 32.10 7.46 -8.42
CA ALA A 281 32.93 7.43 -9.62
C ALA A 281 32.23 8.06 -10.83
N ALA A 282 30.93 7.81 -11.01
CA ALA A 282 30.12 8.42 -12.05
C ALA A 282 30.03 9.95 -11.89
N TRP A 283 29.89 10.47 -10.66
CA TRP A 283 29.95 11.91 -10.39
C TRP A 283 31.31 12.52 -10.67
N LYS A 284 32.41 11.84 -10.31
CA LYS A 284 33.76 12.28 -10.67
C LYS A 284 33.92 12.41 -12.18
N ARG A 285 33.42 11.42 -12.94
CA ARG A 285 33.45 11.44 -14.41
C ARG A 285 32.53 12.51 -15.00
N TYR A 286 31.36 12.71 -14.41
CA TYR A 286 30.42 13.75 -14.83
C TYR A 286 31.03 15.15 -14.72
N TRP A 287 31.61 15.49 -13.57
CA TRP A 287 32.26 16.79 -13.38
C TRP A 287 33.62 16.91 -14.07
N GLY A 288 34.38 15.81 -14.17
CA GLY A 288 35.72 15.81 -14.76
C GLY A 288 35.76 15.76 -16.29
N GLU A 289 34.73 15.17 -16.93
CA GLU A 289 34.72 14.94 -18.38
C GLU A 289 33.46 15.51 -19.04
N TYR A 290 32.28 15.17 -18.53
CA TYR A 290 31.01 15.52 -19.18
C TYR A 290 30.75 17.04 -19.18
N ILE A 291 30.88 17.69 -18.02
CA ILE A 291 30.67 19.14 -17.89
C ILE A 291 31.70 19.94 -18.70
N PRO A 292 33.02 19.67 -18.62
CA PRO A 292 34.00 20.34 -19.47
C PRO A 292 33.71 20.17 -20.96
N ARG A 293 33.34 18.96 -21.41
CA ARG A 293 32.97 18.73 -22.80
C ARG A 293 31.75 19.56 -23.19
N MET A 294 30.71 19.60 -22.35
CA MET A 294 29.52 20.43 -22.59
C MET A 294 29.86 21.92 -22.67
N MET A 295 30.76 22.41 -21.80
CA MET A 295 31.20 23.81 -21.83
C MET A 295 31.97 24.15 -23.11
N ALA A 296 32.80 23.22 -23.60
CA ALA A 296 33.61 23.38 -24.81
C ALA A 296 32.79 23.28 -26.09
N THR A 297 31.89 22.30 -26.19
CA THR A 297 31.10 22.05 -27.41
C THR A 297 29.80 22.85 -27.45
N LYS A 298 29.39 23.46 -26.33
CA LYS A 298 28.05 24.05 -26.15
C LYS A 298 26.91 23.07 -26.46
N ALA A 299 27.19 21.77 -26.34
CA ALA A 299 26.27 20.70 -26.67
C ALA A 299 26.34 19.59 -25.61
N VAL A 300 25.21 18.93 -25.40
CA VAL A 300 25.09 17.84 -24.44
C VAL A 300 25.85 16.59 -24.95
N PRO A 301 26.85 16.07 -24.22
CA PRO A 301 27.70 14.97 -24.71
C PRO A 301 27.00 13.64 -25.01
N ASP A 302 25.85 13.35 -24.37
CA ASP A 302 25.10 12.10 -24.55
C ASP A 302 23.99 12.21 -25.62
N GLY A 303 23.87 13.36 -26.30
CA GLY A 303 22.87 13.59 -27.33
C GLY A 303 21.44 13.73 -26.81
N VAL A 304 21.23 13.79 -25.50
CA VAL A 304 19.90 13.97 -24.89
C VAL A 304 19.61 15.48 -24.77
N ALA A 305 18.38 15.90 -25.04
CA ALA A 305 18.02 17.33 -25.13
C ALA A 305 18.39 18.19 -23.90
N TRP A 306 18.40 17.59 -22.71
CA TRP A 306 18.69 18.27 -21.44
C TRP A 306 19.87 17.67 -20.68
N GLY A 307 20.56 16.70 -21.29
CA GLY A 307 21.56 15.88 -20.62
C GLY A 307 21.01 14.95 -19.55
N SER A 308 21.92 14.13 -19.04
CA SER A 308 21.69 13.23 -17.92
C SER A 308 22.62 13.59 -16.77
N TYR A 309 22.27 13.20 -15.55
CA TYR A 309 23.17 13.27 -14.41
C TYR A 309 23.20 11.92 -13.69
N PRO A 310 24.32 11.56 -13.05
CA PRO A 310 24.41 10.31 -12.31
C PRO A 310 23.32 10.20 -11.25
N SER A 311 22.71 9.02 -11.13
CA SER A 311 21.75 8.69 -10.07
C SER A 311 22.16 7.40 -9.39
N LEU A 312 22.02 7.34 -8.06
CA LEU A 312 22.28 6.13 -7.30
C LEU A 312 21.35 4.99 -7.75
N ALA A 313 20.10 5.32 -8.07
CA ALA A 313 19.09 4.35 -8.49
C ALA A 313 19.22 3.93 -9.96
N SER A 314 20.15 4.50 -10.73
CA SER A 314 20.31 4.17 -12.16
C SER A 314 20.76 2.72 -12.42
N SER A 315 21.21 2.01 -11.38
CA SER A 315 21.61 0.60 -11.45
C SER A 315 20.44 -0.37 -11.19
N VAL A 316 19.25 0.14 -10.88
CA VAL A 316 18.07 -0.66 -10.55
C VAL A 316 17.11 -0.58 -11.72
N THR A 317 16.87 -1.71 -12.35
CA THR A 317 15.97 -1.86 -13.50
C THR A 317 14.74 -2.68 -13.17
N THR A 318 14.79 -3.47 -12.09
CA THR A 318 13.65 -4.27 -11.65
C THR A 318 12.41 -3.46 -11.23
N GLU A 319 11.25 -3.98 -11.59
CA GLU A 319 9.93 -3.51 -11.13
C GLU A 319 9.39 -4.30 -9.92
N ALA A 320 10.20 -5.17 -9.32
CA ALA A 320 9.81 -5.93 -8.15
C ALA A 320 9.40 -5.01 -6.98
N ALA A 321 8.43 -5.46 -6.20
CA ALA A 321 7.79 -4.73 -5.09
C ALA A 321 7.10 -3.40 -5.42
N GLN A 322 7.15 -2.91 -6.67
CA GLN A 322 6.66 -1.57 -6.96
C GLN A 322 5.14 -1.43 -6.80
N THR A 323 4.35 -2.42 -7.24
CA THR A 323 2.91 -2.43 -7.03
C THR A 323 2.55 -2.66 -5.56
N TYR A 324 3.25 -3.57 -4.87
CA TYR A 324 3.12 -3.79 -3.43
C TYR A 324 3.27 -2.48 -2.64
N ASN A 325 4.32 -1.73 -2.93
CA ASN A 325 4.67 -0.48 -2.26
C ASN A 325 3.53 0.55 -2.26
N VAL A 326 2.67 0.54 -3.27
CA VAL A 326 1.57 1.51 -3.42
C VAL A 326 0.24 0.92 -3.00
N LEU A 327 -0.08 -0.28 -3.49
CA LEU A 327 -1.42 -0.84 -3.36
C LEU A 327 -1.61 -1.62 -2.06
N ILE A 328 -0.58 -2.28 -1.53
CA ILE A 328 -0.74 -3.23 -0.40
C ILE A 328 -0.15 -2.62 0.87
N HIS A 329 1.07 -2.08 0.78
CA HIS A 329 1.86 -1.68 1.93
C HIS A 329 1.11 -0.74 2.88
N SER A 330 0.28 0.17 2.34
CA SER A 330 -0.45 1.16 3.11
C SER A 330 -1.60 0.64 3.97
N PHE A 331 -1.94 -0.64 3.83
CA PHE A 331 -3.00 -1.32 4.57
C PHE A 331 -2.47 -2.25 5.67
N THR A 332 -1.15 -2.40 5.78
CA THR A 332 -0.49 -3.24 6.78
C THR A 332 -0.08 -2.42 8.01
N PRO A 333 -0.03 -2.92 9.25
CA PRO A 333 -0.85 -4.04 9.68
C PRO A 333 -2.34 -3.73 9.48
N GLY A 334 -3.09 -4.75 9.09
CA GLY A 334 -4.54 -4.68 8.92
C GLY A 334 -5.12 -6.05 9.22
N SER A 335 -6.41 -6.13 9.51
CA SER A 335 -7.08 -7.40 9.76
C SER A 335 -8.11 -7.63 8.68
N VAL A 336 -8.12 -8.80 8.05
CA VAL A 336 -9.05 -9.19 6.98
C VAL A 336 -9.46 -10.65 7.14
N LYS A 337 -10.67 -10.98 6.68
CA LYS A 337 -11.20 -12.34 6.59
C LYS A 337 -10.44 -13.18 5.58
N GLY A 338 -10.05 -12.56 4.47
CA GLY A 338 -9.34 -13.23 3.39
C GLY A 338 -8.87 -12.28 2.29
N PHE A 339 -8.10 -12.86 1.39
CA PHE A 339 -7.53 -12.23 0.20
C PHE A 339 -8.08 -12.86 -1.06
N ILE A 340 -8.23 -12.05 -2.10
CA ILE A 340 -8.46 -12.51 -3.47
C ILE A 340 -7.39 -11.88 -4.35
N PHE A 341 -6.56 -12.71 -4.97
CA PHE A 341 -5.57 -12.28 -5.96
C PHE A 341 -5.99 -12.73 -7.37
N LEU A 342 -6.26 -11.77 -8.24
CA LEU A 342 -6.49 -12.05 -9.66
C LEU A 342 -5.17 -11.90 -10.42
N ALA A 343 -4.83 -12.88 -11.25
CA ALA A 343 -3.68 -12.84 -12.14
C ALA A 343 -4.09 -12.26 -13.51
N SER A 344 -3.12 -11.73 -14.24
CA SER A 344 -3.28 -11.33 -15.64
C SER A 344 -2.40 -12.20 -16.55
N PRO A 345 -2.63 -12.20 -17.88
CA PRO A 345 -1.77 -12.93 -18.82
C PRO A 345 -0.29 -12.57 -18.70
N GLU A 346 0.04 -11.31 -18.40
CA GLU A 346 1.40 -10.79 -18.27
C GLU A 346 2.18 -11.41 -17.11
N VAL A 347 1.50 -12.05 -16.15
CA VAL A 347 2.18 -12.84 -15.11
C VAL A 347 2.84 -14.10 -15.68
N PHE A 348 2.41 -14.56 -16.86
CA PHE A 348 2.79 -15.85 -17.43
C PHE A 348 3.57 -15.75 -18.76
N THR A 349 3.81 -14.53 -19.28
CA THR A 349 4.59 -14.32 -20.51
C THR A 349 6.04 -14.79 -20.34
N GLU A 350 6.71 -15.12 -21.45
CA GLU A 350 8.13 -15.51 -21.44
C GLU A 350 8.44 -16.69 -20.50
N ASP A 351 7.60 -17.73 -20.53
CA ASP A 351 7.76 -18.95 -19.74
C ASP A 351 7.72 -18.76 -18.21
N ARG A 352 7.35 -17.58 -17.72
CA ARG A 352 7.28 -17.27 -16.28
C ARG A 352 6.28 -18.11 -15.49
N GLY A 353 5.38 -18.83 -16.17
CA GLY A 353 4.55 -19.87 -15.55
C GLY A 353 5.36 -20.88 -14.73
N ALA A 354 6.62 -21.15 -15.09
CA ALA A 354 7.52 -22.03 -14.36
C ALA A 354 7.77 -21.56 -12.91
N ASN A 355 7.84 -20.25 -12.69
CA ASN A 355 8.13 -19.66 -11.39
C ASN A 355 6.88 -19.27 -10.59
N TYR A 356 5.69 -19.43 -11.17
CA TYR A 356 4.44 -18.93 -10.59
C TYR A 356 4.16 -19.50 -9.19
N GLY A 357 4.23 -20.82 -9.02
CA GLY A 357 3.90 -21.48 -7.76
C GLY A 357 4.79 -21.04 -6.59
N GLU A 358 6.10 -20.89 -6.84
CA GLU A 358 7.07 -20.39 -5.87
C GLU A 358 6.78 -18.93 -5.50
N GLN A 359 6.70 -18.05 -6.51
CA GLN A 359 6.52 -16.62 -6.29
C GLN A 359 5.15 -16.30 -5.65
N LEU A 360 4.09 -17.02 -6.03
CA LEU A 360 2.77 -16.84 -5.44
C LEU A 360 2.73 -17.31 -3.98
N SER A 361 3.46 -18.40 -3.66
CA SER A 361 3.59 -18.85 -2.27
C SER A 361 4.26 -17.77 -1.41
N VAL A 362 5.31 -17.14 -1.92
CA VAL A 362 5.99 -16.02 -1.25
C VAL A 362 5.08 -14.80 -1.10
N LEU A 363 4.32 -14.44 -2.16
CA LEU A 363 3.33 -13.36 -2.11
C LEU A 363 2.30 -13.61 -1.01
N ALA A 364 1.63 -14.76 -1.05
CA ALA A 364 0.55 -15.11 -0.15
C ALA A 364 1.03 -15.13 1.30
N ASN A 365 2.16 -15.79 1.57
CA ASN A 365 2.75 -15.87 2.90
C ASN A 365 3.18 -14.49 3.41
N GLY A 366 3.76 -13.65 2.55
CA GLY A 366 4.14 -12.30 2.92
C GLY A 366 2.95 -11.40 3.25
N TRP A 367 1.82 -11.56 2.55
CA TRP A 367 0.60 -10.83 2.88
C TRP A 367 0.00 -11.34 4.18
N LYS A 368 -0.16 -12.66 4.35
CA LYS A 368 -0.66 -13.26 5.60
C LYS A 368 0.18 -12.89 6.82
N ALA A 369 1.50 -12.75 6.69
CA ALA A 369 2.37 -12.36 7.80
C ALA A 369 2.22 -10.87 8.19
N ARG A 370 1.78 -10.02 7.26
CA ARG A 370 1.68 -8.56 7.47
C ARG A 370 0.28 -8.11 7.87
N PHE A 371 -0.74 -8.85 7.48
CA PHE A 371 -2.09 -8.66 7.98
C PHE A 371 -2.27 -9.50 9.26
N GLY A 372 -2.77 -8.88 10.33
CA GLY A 372 -3.03 -9.57 11.58
C GLY A 372 -4.29 -10.44 11.53
N GLY A 373 -4.44 -11.30 12.54
CA GLY A 373 -5.57 -12.21 12.68
C GLY A 373 -5.21 -13.68 12.39
N PRO A 374 -6.08 -14.64 12.76
CA PRO A 374 -5.90 -16.05 12.48
C PRO A 374 -6.06 -16.33 10.98
N ASP A 375 -4.97 -16.79 10.35
CA ASP A 375 -4.89 -17.36 8.99
C ASP A 375 -5.97 -16.92 7.97
N PRO A 376 -5.90 -15.67 7.45
CA PRO A 376 -6.84 -15.22 6.42
C PRO A 376 -6.80 -16.13 5.21
N HIS A 377 -7.96 -16.55 4.70
CA HIS A 377 -8.03 -17.46 3.55
C HIS A 377 -7.53 -16.76 2.29
N PHE A 378 -6.61 -17.39 1.55
CA PHE A 378 -6.01 -16.82 0.35
C PHE A 378 -6.58 -17.47 -0.92
N PHE A 379 -7.47 -16.76 -1.62
CA PHE A 379 -8.00 -17.17 -2.92
C PHE A 379 -7.18 -16.56 -4.05
N TYR A 380 -6.89 -17.34 -5.08
CA TYR A 380 -6.13 -16.86 -6.22
C TYR A 380 -6.54 -17.52 -7.52
N THR A 381 -6.39 -16.81 -8.64
CA THR A 381 -6.60 -17.42 -9.96
C THR A 381 -5.33 -18.10 -10.47
N ILE A 382 -5.46 -19.21 -11.18
CA ILE A 382 -4.35 -19.92 -11.84
C ILE A 382 -4.79 -20.29 -13.27
N PRO A 383 -4.00 -20.01 -14.31
CA PRO A 383 -4.33 -20.40 -15.68
C PRO A 383 -4.27 -21.92 -15.84
N SER A 384 -5.03 -22.45 -16.78
CA SER A 384 -4.92 -23.82 -17.23
C SER A 384 -3.58 -24.05 -17.96
N LYS A 385 -3.21 -25.33 -18.15
CA LYS A 385 -1.97 -25.69 -18.85
C LYS A 385 -2.01 -25.30 -20.33
N GLU A 386 -3.20 -25.18 -20.91
CA GLU A 386 -3.40 -24.71 -22.28
C GLU A 386 -3.00 -23.24 -22.42
N LEU A 387 -3.28 -22.42 -21.41
CA LEU A 387 -2.91 -20.99 -21.39
C LEU A 387 -1.46 -20.75 -20.95
N ALA A 388 -0.93 -21.60 -20.07
CA ALA A 388 0.44 -21.49 -19.57
C ALA A 388 1.05 -22.90 -19.42
N PRO A 389 1.69 -23.46 -20.45
CA PRO A 389 2.16 -24.85 -20.46
C PRO A 389 3.12 -25.21 -19.33
N LYS A 390 3.95 -24.25 -18.91
CA LYS A 390 4.95 -24.41 -17.83
C LYS A 390 4.40 -24.04 -16.45
N ILE A 391 3.10 -23.82 -16.29
CA ILE A 391 2.51 -23.37 -15.02
C ILE A 391 2.84 -24.31 -13.87
N THR A 392 3.33 -23.75 -12.76
CA THR A 392 3.54 -24.47 -11.50
C THR A 392 2.48 -24.11 -10.46
N ALA A 393 2.06 -25.11 -9.68
CA ALA A 393 1.10 -24.92 -8.60
C ALA A 393 1.77 -24.33 -7.34
N ALA A 394 1.07 -23.46 -6.60
CA ALA A 394 1.57 -22.88 -5.35
C ALA A 394 1.40 -23.84 -4.17
N LYS A 395 2.39 -24.70 -3.95
CA LYS A 395 2.35 -25.78 -2.93
C LYS A 395 2.78 -25.32 -1.52
N GLN A 396 3.32 -24.12 -1.37
CA GLN A 396 3.96 -23.66 -0.13
C GLN A 396 3.21 -22.49 0.55
N ILE A 397 1.96 -22.24 0.16
CA ILE A 397 1.11 -21.28 0.88
C ILE A 397 0.78 -21.86 2.26
N ARG A 398 1.09 -21.11 3.31
CA ARG A 398 0.80 -21.49 4.69
C ARG A 398 -0.69 -21.28 4.98
N GLY A 399 -1.31 -22.24 5.66
CA GLY A 399 -2.71 -22.16 6.06
C GLY A 399 -3.68 -22.27 4.88
N LYS A 400 -4.89 -21.72 5.03
CA LYS A 400 -5.99 -21.86 4.07
C LYS A 400 -5.72 -21.12 2.77
N SER A 401 -5.78 -21.83 1.64
CA SER A 401 -5.70 -21.23 0.31
C SER A 401 -6.43 -22.06 -0.73
N THR A 402 -7.00 -21.38 -1.73
CA THR A 402 -7.81 -22.01 -2.78
C THR A 402 -7.48 -21.41 -4.13
N SER A 403 -7.13 -22.29 -5.08
CA SER A 403 -6.88 -21.91 -6.47
C SER A 403 -8.16 -21.97 -7.29
N ILE A 404 -8.39 -20.96 -8.11
CA ILE A 404 -9.49 -20.90 -9.07
C ILE A 404 -8.93 -20.99 -10.48
N ALA A 405 -9.29 -22.03 -11.22
CA ALA A 405 -8.82 -22.22 -12.59
C ALA A 405 -9.40 -21.15 -13.54
N VAL A 406 -8.54 -20.63 -14.41
CA VAL A 406 -8.88 -19.76 -15.53
C VAL A 406 -8.50 -20.46 -16.82
N ASP A 407 -9.47 -20.60 -17.72
CA ASP A 407 -9.36 -21.30 -19.01
C ASP A 407 -9.22 -20.36 -20.22
N GLN A 408 -9.39 -19.05 -20.01
CA GLN A 408 -9.29 -18.04 -21.08
C GLN A 408 -9.01 -16.64 -20.53
N TRP A 409 -8.49 -15.77 -21.40
CA TRP A 409 -8.26 -14.36 -21.11
C TRP A 409 -8.93 -13.47 -22.17
N PRO A 410 -9.58 -12.36 -21.79
CA PRO A 410 -9.87 -11.93 -20.42
C PRO A 410 -10.83 -12.89 -19.71
N MET A 411 -10.81 -12.90 -18.37
CA MET A 411 -11.73 -13.73 -17.58
C MET A 411 -13.19 -13.44 -17.93
N THR A 412 -13.98 -14.50 -18.06
CA THR A 412 -15.43 -14.39 -18.28
C THR A 412 -16.16 -14.03 -16.99
N SER A 413 -17.37 -13.49 -17.13
CA SER A 413 -18.27 -13.25 -15.99
C SER A 413 -18.52 -14.53 -15.19
N ALA A 414 -18.67 -15.67 -15.88
CA ALA A 414 -18.88 -16.97 -15.25
C ALA A 414 -17.68 -17.38 -14.37
N GLN A 415 -16.44 -17.20 -14.83
CA GLN A 415 -15.25 -17.49 -14.04
C GLN A 415 -15.15 -16.62 -12.79
N VAL A 416 -15.46 -15.32 -12.91
CA VAL A 416 -15.47 -14.40 -11.78
C VAL A 416 -16.59 -14.75 -10.79
N LEU A 417 -17.78 -15.11 -11.26
CA LEU A 417 -18.87 -15.53 -10.40
C LEU A 417 -18.54 -16.86 -9.69
N ARG A 418 -17.96 -17.84 -10.37
CA ARG A 418 -17.47 -19.09 -9.74
C ARG A 418 -16.49 -18.79 -8.59
N LEU A 419 -15.58 -17.85 -8.79
CA LEU A 419 -14.66 -17.40 -7.74
C LEU A 419 -15.41 -16.85 -6.52
N ILE A 420 -16.42 -16.01 -6.73
CA ILE A 420 -17.22 -15.43 -5.64
C ILE A 420 -18.03 -16.51 -4.91
N GLU A 421 -18.68 -17.42 -5.64
CA GLU A 421 -19.43 -18.52 -5.03
C GLU A 421 -18.51 -19.45 -4.24
N GLN A 422 -17.30 -19.73 -4.74
CA GLN A 422 -16.31 -20.53 -4.00
C GLN A 422 -15.88 -19.83 -2.70
N VAL A 423 -15.68 -18.51 -2.73
CA VAL A 423 -15.37 -17.71 -1.53
C VAL A 423 -16.50 -17.81 -0.51
N VAL A 424 -17.75 -17.63 -0.94
CA VAL A 424 -18.91 -17.71 -0.04
C VAL A 424 -19.03 -19.11 0.56
N LYS A 425 -18.90 -20.14 -0.28
CA LYS A 425 -18.96 -21.54 0.14
C LYS A 425 -17.90 -21.90 1.17
N GLU A 426 -16.61 -21.69 0.87
CA GLU A 426 -15.55 -22.20 1.75
C GLU A 426 -15.37 -21.45 3.06
N VAL A 427 -15.88 -20.22 3.15
CA VAL A 427 -15.70 -19.37 4.35
C VAL A 427 -16.98 -19.28 5.19
N TYR A 428 -18.15 -19.50 4.59
CA TYR A 428 -19.45 -19.25 5.23
C TYR A 428 -20.45 -20.42 5.12
N GLU A 429 -20.02 -21.57 4.59
CA GLU A 429 -20.74 -22.85 4.60
C GLU A 429 -19.86 -23.94 5.22
#